data_AF-A0A8T6SGS3-F1
#
_entry.id   AF-A0A8T6SGS3-F1
#
_cell.length_a   1.000
_cell.length_b   1.000
_cell.length_c   1.000
_cell.angle_alpha   90.00
_cell.angle_beta   90.00
_cell.angle_gamma   90.00
#
_symmetry.space_group_name_H-M   'P 1'
#
loop_
_entity.id
_entity.type
_entity.pdbx_description
1 polymer ?
#
loop_
_entity_poly.entity_id
_entity_poly.type
_entity_poly.pdbx_seq_one_letter_code
_entity_poly.pdbx_strand_id
1 'polypeptide(L)'
;MIKVHIDGLKRFIAFLEEIVETNHAPSQEAIDRVLADEPLTFMQKAYSNMLDFSQEEFVKVIAHLAEPEPIGEGTIVSKLEEGFRSCLNRGKINSLKEKLSKIEQVDFTKAERIARNYLPPKTVIDSNIYLTIDTFNPGMIHQKDISLSILVMDLEEINFNHLAHEFHHIGFEYWTKKHGLDSIDKETHEGIATKLLLNLIAEGLANYFCTPEMIYREPNSKGYERIKEYEEELTQWLKEIQKLFTDCFSKSES
;
A
#
# COMPACT_ATOMS: atom_id res chain seq x y z
N MET A 1 3.51 9.62 -15.09
CA MET A 1 4.35 8.58 -15.72
C MET A 1 4.51 7.48 -14.68
N ILE A 2 4.32 6.22 -15.05
CA ILE A 2 4.57 5.11 -14.13
C ILE A 2 6.05 4.73 -14.19
N LYS A 3 6.72 4.71 -13.04
CA LYS A 3 8.11 4.28 -12.91
C LYS A 3 8.19 3.11 -11.94
N VAL A 4 8.91 2.05 -12.31
CA VAL A 4 9.07 0.87 -11.47
C VAL A 4 10.50 0.82 -10.97
N HIS A 5 10.67 0.75 -9.65
CA HIS A 5 11.94 0.78 -8.95
C HIS A 5 12.27 -0.62 -8.43
N ILE A 6 13.20 -1.27 -9.11
CA ILE A 6 13.58 -2.67 -8.88
C ILE A 6 14.94 -2.76 -8.15
N ASP A 7 15.79 -1.75 -8.32
CA ASP A 7 17.19 -1.82 -7.89
C ASP A 7 17.36 -1.89 -6.36
N GLY A 8 16.47 -1.26 -5.60
CA GLY A 8 16.49 -1.40 -4.13
C GLY A 8 16.13 -2.81 -3.68
N LEU A 9 15.17 -3.49 -4.35
CA LEU A 9 14.88 -4.89 -4.07
C LEU A 9 16.06 -5.80 -4.42
N LYS A 10 16.75 -5.56 -5.55
CA LYS A 10 17.98 -6.29 -5.92
C LYS A 10 19.04 -6.18 -4.83
N ARG A 11 19.28 -4.96 -4.35
CA ARG A 11 20.26 -4.71 -3.27
C ARG A 11 19.84 -5.38 -1.97
N PHE A 12 18.56 -5.34 -1.63
CA PHE A 12 18.07 -6.00 -0.43
C PHE A 12 18.16 -7.53 -0.51
N ILE A 13 17.86 -8.15 -1.66
CA ILE A 13 18.07 -9.59 -1.87
C ILE A 13 19.57 -9.95 -1.77
N ALA A 14 20.45 -9.13 -2.35
CA ALA A 14 21.89 -9.34 -2.25
C ALA A 14 22.40 -9.25 -0.80
N PHE A 15 21.86 -8.31 -0.02
CA PHE A 15 22.14 -8.20 1.41
C PHE A 15 21.70 -9.44 2.20
N LEU A 16 20.49 -9.96 1.94
CA LEU A 16 20.02 -11.20 2.57
C LEU A 16 20.85 -12.42 2.14
N GLU A 17 21.29 -12.47 0.89
CA GLU A 17 22.18 -13.52 0.40
C GLU A 17 23.54 -13.49 1.09
N GLU A 18 24.14 -12.31 1.28
CA GLU A 18 25.41 -12.15 2.01
C GLU A 18 25.30 -12.71 3.44
N ILE A 19 24.19 -12.45 4.14
CA ILE A 19 23.94 -13.03 5.46
C ILE A 19 23.89 -14.57 5.39
N VAL A 20 23.18 -15.12 4.40
CA VAL A 20 23.07 -16.58 4.22
C VAL A 20 24.41 -17.23 3.86
N GLU A 21 25.24 -16.57 3.05
CA GLU A 21 26.54 -17.10 2.59
C GLU A 21 27.62 -17.02 3.68
N THR A 22 27.65 -15.92 4.42
CA THR A 22 28.68 -15.68 5.44
C THR A 22 28.30 -16.29 6.79
N ASN A 23 27.00 -16.42 7.10
CA ASN A 23 26.49 -16.76 8.43
C ASN A 23 27.06 -15.82 9.53
N HIS A 24 27.32 -14.56 9.18
CA HIS A 24 27.78 -13.51 10.07
C HIS A 24 26.83 -12.32 10.04
N ALA A 25 26.91 -11.47 11.07
CA ALA A 25 26.21 -10.20 11.08
C ALA A 25 26.68 -9.32 9.90
N PRO A 26 25.76 -8.63 9.22
CA PRO A 26 26.11 -7.73 8.12
C PRO A 26 26.97 -6.57 8.64
N SER A 27 27.85 -6.05 7.78
CA SER A 27 28.63 -4.86 8.12
C SER A 27 27.74 -3.63 8.26
N GLN A 28 28.16 -2.65 9.08
CA GLN A 28 27.43 -1.38 9.21
C GLN A 28 27.27 -0.68 7.85
N GLU A 29 28.27 -0.74 6.98
CA GLU A 29 28.19 -0.17 5.64
C GLU A 29 27.09 -0.85 4.78
N ALA A 30 26.95 -2.17 4.88
CA ALA A 30 25.90 -2.91 4.17
C ALA A 30 24.51 -2.54 4.70
N ILE A 31 24.37 -2.41 6.02
CA ILE A 31 23.14 -1.96 6.68
C ILE A 31 22.77 -0.54 6.22
N ASP A 32 23.71 0.41 6.32
CA ASP A 32 23.48 1.81 5.94
C ASP A 32 23.07 1.94 4.47
N ARG A 33 23.71 1.16 3.58
CA ARG A 33 23.39 1.13 2.15
C ARG A 33 21.96 0.68 1.88
N VAL A 34 21.53 -0.40 2.54
CA VAL A 34 20.18 -0.95 2.39
C VAL A 34 19.13 0.00 3.00
N LEU A 35 19.41 0.60 4.15
CA LEU A 35 18.48 1.54 4.79
C LEU A 35 18.33 2.84 4.01
N ALA A 36 19.36 3.25 3.27
CA ALA A 36 19.33 4.41 2.38
C ALA A 36 18.61 4.16 1.04
N ASP A 37 18.23 2.91 0.74
CA ASP A 37 17.56 2.60 -0.52
C ASP A 37 16.13 3.14 -0.58
N GLU A 38 15.73 3.59 -1.77
CA GLU A 38 14.42 4.23 -1.99
C GLU A 38 13.24 3.32 -1.58
N PRO A 39 13.16 2.02 -1.96
CA PRO A 39 12.05 1.17 -1.53
C PRO A 39 11.92 1.00 -0.02
N LEU A 40 13.04 0.82 0.70
CA LEU A 40 13.02 0.69 2.16
C LEU A 40 12.70 2.02 2.84
N THR A 41 13.23 3.12 2.32
CA THR A 41 12.88 4.48 2.78
C THR A 41 11.39 4.75 2.56
N PHE A 42 10.83 4.33 1.43
CA PHE A 42 9.40 4.42 1.15
C PHE A 42 8.59 3.62 2.16
N MET A 43 8.94 2.35 2.41
CA MET A 43 8.28 1.52 3.42
C MET A 43 8.31 2.17 4.80
N GLN A 44 9.47 2.67 5.24
CA GLN A 44 9.61 3.35 6.54
C GLN A 44 8.67 4.56 6.65
N LYS A 45 8.60 5.41 5.61
CA LYS A 45 7.69 6.57 5.57
C LYS A 45 6.23 6.17 5.54
N ALA A 46 5.91 5.09 4.84
CA ALA A 46 4.55 4.61 4.75
C ALA A 46 4.05 4.06 6.09
N TYR A 47 4.92 3.41 6.86
CA TYR A 47 4.63 2.93 8.21
C TYR A 47 4.79 3.97 9.32
N SER A 48 5.52 5.08 9.11
CA SER A 48 5.84 6.04 10.17
C SER A 48 4.63 6.71 10.83
N ASN A 49 3.47 6.69 10.18
CA ASN A 49 2.22 7.24 10.72
C ASN A 49 1.38 6.19 11.46
N MET A 50 1.81 4.92 11.50
CA MET A 50 1.12 3.85 12.21
C MET A 50 1.60 3.80 13.67
N LEU A 51 0.66 3.71 14.61
CA LEU A 51 0.94 3.78 16.05
C LEU A 51 1.94 2.72 16.55
N ASP A 52 1.99 1.56 15.90
CA ASP A 52 2.81 0.39 16.29
C ASP A 52 4.14 0.28 15.53
N PHE A 53 4.56 1.32 14.80
CA PHE A 53 5.82 1.31 14.05
C PHE A 53 6.89 2.18 14.72
N SER A 54 8.05 1.60 14.99
CA SER A 54 9.26 2.30 15.44
C SER A 54 10.35 2.18 14.38
N GLN A 55 10.85 3.32 13.90
CA GLN A 55 11.96 3.36 12.94
C GLN A 55 13.25 2.81 13.57
N GLU A 56 13.49 3.10 14.84
CA GLU A 56 14.65 2.59 15.58
C GLU A 56 14.62 1.05 15.66
N GLU A 57 13.46 0.47 16.01
CA GLU A 57 13.30 -0.98 16.06
C GLU A 57 13.39 -1.61 14.67
N PHE A 58 12.86 -0.96 13.63
CA PHE A 58 13.02 -1.42 12.25
C PHE A 58 14.51 -1.48 11.83
N VAL A 59 15.29 -0.44 12.12
CA VAL A 59 16.73 -0.41 11.85
C VAL A 59 17.46 -1.50 12.63
N LYS A 60 17.11 -1.67 13.91
CA LYS A 60 17.67 -2.70 14.78
C LYS A 60 17.40 -4.10 14.24
N VAL A 61 16.18 -4.38 13.77
CA VAL A 61 15.84 -5.65 13.09
C VAL A 61 16.79 -5.92 11.93
N ILE A 62 16.95 -4.97 11.00
CA ILE A 62 17.83 -5.12 9.83
C ILE A 62 19.28 -5.44 10.26
N ALA A 63 19.78 -4.78 11.31
CA ALA A 63 21.13 -4.99 11.83
C ALA A 63 21.35 -6.37 12.47
N HIS A 64 20.31 -6.98 13.03
CA HIS A 64 20.39 -8.24 13.78
C HIS A 64 19.72 -9.43 13.05
N LEU A 65 19.46 -9.30 11.74
CA LEU A 65 18.85 -10.39 10.95
C LEU A 65 19.65 -11.70 10.95
N ALA A 66 20.97 -11.63 11.17
CA ALA A 66 21.82 -12.81 11.26
C ALA A 66 21.72 -13.56 12.61
N GLU A 67 21.14 -12.94 13.63
CA GLU A 67 20.96 -13.57 14.94
C GLU A 67 19.86 -14.64 14.89
N PRO A 68 19.89 -15.69 15.72
CA PRO A 68 18.91 -16.77 15.63
C PRO A 68 17.51 -16.37 16.09
N GLU A 69 17.40 -15.48 17.07
CA GLU A 69 16.14 -15.11 17.71
C GLU A 69 15.60 -13.78 17.15
N PRO A 70 14.29 -13.65 16.96
CA PRO A 70 13.68 -12.38 16.57
C PRO A 70 13.76 -11.37 17.71
N ILE A 71 13.97 -10.10 17.36
CA ILE A 71 14.14 -9.01 18.34
C ILE A 71 13.15 -7.86 18.15
N GLY A 72 12.40 -7.87 17.04
CA GLY A 72 11.47 -6.81 16.67
C GLY A 72 10.28 -6.77 17.60
N GLU A 73 10.05 -5.61 18.19
CA GLU A 73 8.89 -5.33 19.03
C GLU A 73 7.79 -4.59 18.26
N GLY A 74 6.53 -4.87 18.59
CA GLY A 74 5.38 -4.25 17.94
C GLY A 74 4.91 -4.99 16.68
N THR A 75 3.59 -4.93 16.43
CA THR A 75 2.92 -5.78 15.43
C THR A 75 3.54 -5.70 14.04
N ILE A 76 3.88 -4.49 13.59
CA ILE A 76 4.39 -4.23 12.24
C ILE A 76 5.83 -4.71 12.11
N VAL A 77 6.71 -4.28 13.02
CA VAL A 77 8.14 -4.60 12.96
C VAL A 77 8.38 -6.10 13.12
N SER A 78 7.69 -6.78 14.05
CA SER A 78 7.81 -8.23 14.19
C SER A 78 7.36 -8.97 12.92
N LYS A 79 6.31 -8.48 12.25
CA LYS A 79 5.84 -9.07 10.99
C LYS A 79 6.83 -8.87 9.85
N LEU A 80 7.41 -7.69 9.73
CA LEU A 80 8.47 -7.41 8.75
C LEU A 80 9.70 -8.28 9.01
N GLU A 81 10.12 -8.40 10.27
CA GLU A 81 11.22 -9.29 10.67
C GLU A 81 10.95 -10.75 10.29
N GLU A 82 9.75 -11.27 10.59
CA GLU A 82 9.32 -12.61 10.17
C GLU A 82 9.49 -12.79 8.65
N GLY A 83 9.10 -11.78 7.87
CA GLY A 83 9.25 -11.77 6.42
C GLY A 83 10.71 -11.82 5.96
N PHE A 84 11.55 -10.95 6.50
CA PHE A 84 12.98 -10.91 6.18
C PHE A 84 13.67 -12.22 6.55
N ARG A 85 13.42 -12.73 7.76
CA ARG A 85 13.98 -14.00 8.25
C ARG A 85 13.50 -15.19 7.43
N SER A 86 12.25 -15.20 6.96
CA SER A 86 11.76 -16.25 6.05
C SER A 86 12.56 -16.33 4.75
N CYS A 87 13.25 -15.26 4.38
CA CYS A 87 14.11 -15.17 3.21
C CYS A 87 15.56 -15.64 3.45
N LEU A 88 15.98 -15.84 4.70
CA LEU A 88 17.34 -16.24 5.08
C LEU A 88 17.60 -17.74 4.87
N ASN A 89 17.28 -18.24 3.67
CA ASN A 89 17.70 -19.56 3.23
C ASN A 89 17.93 -19.55 1.72
N ARG A 90 18.87 -20.39 1.27
CA ARG A 90 19.31 -20.42 -0.13
C ARG A 90 18.18 -20.71 -1.12
N GLY A 91 17.24 -21.58 -0.75
CA GLY A 91 16.09 -21.90 -1.60
C GLY A 91 15.20 -20.67 -1.84
N LYS A 92 14.90 -19.92 -0.79
CA LYS A 92 14.07 -18.71 -0.87
C LYS A 92 14.77 -17.57 -1.60
N ILE A 93 16.08 -17.36 -1.37
CA ILE A 93 16.88 -16.39 -2.14
C ILE A 93 16.83 -16.68 -3.64
N ASN A 94 17.03 -17.95 -4.04
CA ASN A 94 16.95 -18.35 -5.45
C ASN A 94 15.55 -18.08 -6.04
N SER A 95 14.50 -18.43 -5.28
CA SER A 95 13.11 -18.15 -5.69
C SER A 95 12.84 -16.65 -5.85
N LEU A 96 13.36 -15.81 -4.95
CA LEU A 96 13.24 -14.36 -5.05
C LEU A 96 13.95 -13.80 -6.28
N LYS A 97 15.16 -14.28 -6.58
CA LYS A 97 15.91 -13.91 -7.79
C LYS A 97 15.20 -14.32 -9.08
N GLU A 98 14.58 -15.49 -9.10
CA GLU A 98 13.76 -15.92 -10.24
C GLU A 98 12.50 -15.06 -10.39
N LYS A 99 11.80 -14.74 -9.28
CA LYS A 99 10.68 -13.80 -9.31
C LYS A 99 11.12 -12.42 -9.81
N LEU A 100 12.30 -11.98 -9.40
CA LEU A 100 12.88 -10.69 -9.80
C LEU A 100 13.15 -10.61 -11.31
N SER A 101 13.65 -11.69 -11.92
CA SER A 101 13.87 -11.69 -13.38
C SER A 101 12.54 -11.71 -14.16
N LYS A 102 11.51 -12.35 -13.60
CA LYS A 102 10.15 -12.35 -14.17
C LYS A 102 9.48 -10.98 -14.04
N ILE A 103 9.58 -10.32 -12.88
CA ILE A 103 8.89 -9.04 -12.64
C ILE A 103 9.46 -7.90 -13.49
N GLU A 104 10.74 -7.97 -13.87
CA GLU A 104 11.35 -7.03 -14.83
C GLU A 104 10.69 -7.05 -16.21
N GLN A 105 9.99 -8.14 -16.56
CA GLN A 105 9.31 -8.30 -17.84
C GLN A 105 7.82 -7.91 -17.76
N VAL A 106 7.32 -7.56 -16.57
CA VAL A 106 5.91 -7.26 -16.34
C VAL A 106 5.58 -5.86 -16.88
N ASP A 107 4.58 -5.79 -17.76
CA ASP A 107 4.06 -4.52 -18.28
C ASP A 107 3.11 -3.85 -17.27
N PHE A 108 3.67 -3.15 -16.28
CA PHE A 108 2.90 -2.37 -15.31
C PHE A 108 2.06 -1.25 -15.95
N THR A 109 2.36 -0.84 -17.20
CA THR A 109 1.52 0.14 -17.91
C THR A 109 0.14 -0.42 -18.27
N LYS A 110 -0.06 -1.75 -18.20
CA LYS A 110 -1.37 -2.38 -18.36
C LYS A 110 -2.37 -1.88 -17.31
N ALA A 111 -1.98 -1.76 -16.05
CA ALA A 111 -2.83 -1.20 -15.01
C ALA A 111 -3.18 0.28 -15.30
N GLU A 112 -2.21 1.07 -15.76
CA GLU A 112 -2.45 2.46 -16.14
C GLU A 112 -3.48 2.57 -17.26
N ARG A 113 -3.38 1.73 -18.29
CA ARG A 113 -4.36 1.68 -19.39
C ARG A 113 -5.76 1.33 -18.90
N ILE A 114 -5.89 0.36 -17.98
CA ILE A 114 -7.18 -0.02 -17.41
C ILE A 114 -7.79 1.16 -16.66
N ALA A 115 -7.04 1.79 -15.74
CA ALA A 115 -7.53 2.95 -14.99
C ALA A 115 -7.96 4.10 -15.92
N ARG A 116 -7.18 4.38 -16.96
CA ARG A 116 -7.46 5.45 -17.93
C ARG A 116 -8.74 5.24 -18.75
N ASN A 117 -9.24 4.02 -18.89
CA ASN A 117 -10.51 3.78 -19.59
C ASN A 117 -11.71 4.39 -18.85
N TYR A 118 -11.56 4.64 -17.54
CA TYR A 118 -12.63 5.10 -16.66
C TYR A 118 -12.38 6.49 -16.07
N LEU A 119 -11.21 7.06 -16.34
CA LEU A 119 -10.86 8.43 -15.95
C LEU A 119 -11.15 9.41 -17.09
N PRO A 120 -11.39 10.71 -16.78
CA PRO A 120 -11.58 11.71 -17.82
C PRO A 120 -10.38 11.80 -18.80
N PRO A 121 -10.59 12.25 -20.04
CA PRO A 121 -9.50 12.41 -21.00
C PRO A 121 -8.39 13.34 -20.47
N LYS A 122 -7.13 13.03 -20.80
CA LYS A 122 -5.94 13.78 -20.37
C LYS A 122 -5.68 13.78 -18.86
N THR A 123 -6.27 12.85 -18.10
CA THR A 123 -5.91 12.62 -16.70
C THR A 123 -4.42 12.27 -16.60
N VAL A 124 -3.70 12.85 -15.65
CA VAL A 124 -2.30 12.52 -15.39
C VAL A 124 -2.25 11.50 -14.27
N ILE A 125 -1.67 10.34 -14.54
CA ILE A 125 -1.34 9.33 -13.53
C ILE A 125 0.18 9.31 -13.42
N ASP A 126 0.70 9.69 -12.25
CA ASP A 126 2.13 9.79 -11.96
C ASP A 126 2.45 9.12 -10.64
N SER A 127 3.18 8.01 -10.70
CA SER A 127 3.39 7.13 -9.57
C SER A 127 4.68 6.35 -9.72
N ASN A 128 5.38 6.17 -8.62
CA ASN A 128 6.46 5.22 -8.48
C ASN A 128 5.92 3.91 -7.87
N ILE A 129 6.29 2.79 -8.46
CA ILE A 129 6.07 1.45 -7.90
C ILE A 129 7.41 0.97 -7.33
N TYR A 130 7.48 0.80 -6.02
CA TYR A 130 8.64 0.23 -5.34
C TYR A 130 8.41 -1.25 -5.08
N LEU A 131 9.27 -2.11 -5.62
CA LEU A 131 9.23 -3.52 -5.27
C LEU A 131 9.94 -3.74 -3.94
N THR A 132 9.34 -4.56 -3.07
CA THR A 132 9.75 -4.72 -1.68
C THR A 132 9.65 -6.18 -1.22
N ILE A 133 10.15 -6.45 -0.02
CA ILE A 133 9.88 -7.67 0.75
C ILE A 133 9.04 -7.23 1.95
N ASP A 134 7.73 -7.47 1.89
CA ASP A 134 6.81 -7.06 2.94
C ASP A 134 5.78 -8.16 3.21
N THR A 135 5.74 -8.65 4.44
CA THR A 135 4.80 -9.67 4.94
C THR A 135 3.66 -9.08 5.75
N PHE A 136 3.77 -7.81 6.15
CA PHE A 136 2.70 -7.10 6.85
C PHE A 136 1.70 -6.54 5.85
N ASN A 137 2.19 -5.81 4.84
CA ASN A 137 1.37 -5.25 3.77
C ASN A 137 1.87 -5.67 2.37
N PRO A 138 1.27 -6.72 1.78
CA PRO A 138 1.48 -7.15 0.40
C PRO A 138 1.50 -6.04 -0.66
N GLY A 139 0.71 -4.99 -0.47
CA GLY A 139 0.57 -3.88 -1.39
C GLY A 139 0.09 -2.64 -0.64
N MET A 140 0.83 -1.54 -0.72
CA MET A 140 0.54 -0.34 0.04
C MET A 140 0.60 0.89 -0.86
N ILE A 141 -0.34 1.82 -0.67
CA ILE A 141 -0.21 3.18 -1.17
C ILE A 141 0.28 4.08 -0.04
N HIS A 142 1.26 4.92 -0.36
CA HIS A 142 1.56 6.08 0.44
C HIS A 142 1.65 7.31 -0.47
N GLN A 143 0.77 8.28 -0.22
CA GLN A 143 0.54 9.42 -1.10
C GLN A 143 0.12 8.96 -2.51
N LYS A 144 1.01 9.10 -3.50
CA LYS A 144 0.76 8.70 -4.91
C LYS A 144 1.61 7.51 -5.34
N ASP A 145 2.48 7.03 -4.46
CA ASP A 145 3.44 5.98 -4.76
C ASP A 145 2.99 4.68 -4.10
N ILE A 146 3.43 3.56 -4.69
CA ILE A 146 2.93 2.22 -4.37
C ILE A 146 4.11 1.34 -3.98
N SER A 147 4.01 0.55 -2.92
CA SER A 147 4.89 -0.60 -2.71
C SER A 147 4.16 -1.89 -3.02
N LEU A 148 4.86 -2.82 -3.68
CA LEU A 148 4.37 -4.17 -3.92
C LEU A 148 5.38 -5.18 -3.40
N SER A 149 4.92 -6.12 -2.58
CA SER A 149 5.75 -7.19 -2.03
C SER A 149 5.91 -8.34 -3.01
N ILE A 150 7.15 -8.69 -3.34
CA ILE A 150 7.43 -9.84 -4.22
C ILE A 150 7.16 -11.19 -3.55
N LEU A 151 7.03 -11.22 -2.22
CA LEU A 151 6.78 -12.46 -1.48
C LEU A 151 5.44 -13.09 -1.84
N VAL A 152 4.42 -12.26 -1.93
CA VAL A 152 3.00 -12.63 -2.07
C VAL A 152 2.48 -12.44 -3.49
N MET A 153 3.23 -11.74 -4.34
CA MET A 153 2.87 -11.60 -5.75
C MET A 153 3.01 -12.95 -6.47
N ASP A 154 1.90 -13.38 -7.06
CA ASP A 154 1.90 -14.41 -8.10
C ASP A 154 2.15 -13.73 -9.45
N LEU A 155 3.28 -14.06 -10.07
CA LEU A 155 3.69 -13.44 -11.34
C LEU A 155 3.02 -14.06 -12.56
N GLU A 156 2.46 -15.27 -12.42
CA GLU A 156 1.76 -15.95 -13.51
C GLU A 156 0.31 -15.46 -13.63
N GLU A 157 -0.27 -15.02 -12.52
CA GLU A 157 -1.66 -14.56 -12.43
C GLU A 157 -1.79 -13.10 -11.99
N ILE A 158 -0.85 -12.22 -12.36
CA ILE A 158 -0.91 -10.80 -11.95
C ILE A 158 -2.23 -10.17 -12.42
N ASN A 159 -3.13 -9.96 -11.46
CA ASN A 159 -4.36 -9.24 -11.68
C ASN A 159 -4.10 -7.73 -11.60
N PHE A 160 -3.94 -7.09 -12.76
CA PHE A 160 -3.73 -5.66 -12.86
C PHE A 160 -4.92 -4.80 -12.43
N ASN A 161 -6.10 -5.38 -12.18
CA ASN A 161 -7.29 -4.64 -11.74
C ASN A 161 -7.08 -3.96 -10.39
N HIS A 162 -6.43 -4.64 -9.44
CA HIS A 162 -6.13 -4.06 -8.13
C HIS A 162 -5.15 -2.90 -8.26
N LEU A 163 -4.12 -3.02 -9.11
CA LEU A 163 -3.22 -1.89 -9.37
C LEU A 163 -3.90 -0.77 -10.16
N ALA A 164 -4.85 -1.10 -11.04
CA ALA A 164 -5.66 -0.12 -11.76
C ALA A 164 -6.59 0.65 -10.82
N HIS A 165 -7.15 -0.02 -9.81
CA HIS A 165 -7.92 0.61 -8.72
C HIS A 165 -7.08 1.68 -8.03
N GLU A 166 -5.86 1.34 -7.64
CA GLU A 166 -4.91 2.27 -7.04
C GLU A 166 -4.54 3.45 -7.97
N PHE A 167 -4.32 3.19 -9.25
CA PHE A 167 -4.10 4.24 -10.24
C PHE A 167 -5.34 5.11 -10.51
N HIS A 168 -6.54 4.55 -10.33
CA HIS A 168 -7.77 5.31 -10.41
C HIS A 168 -7.84 6.36 -9.30
N HIS A 169 -7.42 6.03 -8.08
CA HIS A 169 -7.30 7.01 -6.97
C HIS A 169 -6.36 8.15 -7.29
N ILE A 170 -5.18 7.86 -7.85
CA ILE A 170 -4.21 8.90 -8.27
C ILE A 170 -4.82 9.79 -9.36
N GLY A 171 -5.53 9.20 -10.33
CA GLY A 171 -6.24 9.94 -11.37
C GLY A 171 -7.37 10.81 -10.81
N PHE A 172 -8.10 10.33 -9.81
CA PHE A 172 -9.13 11.08 -9.11
C PHE A 172 -8.53 12.26 -8.33
N GLU A 173 -7.42 12.03 -7.61
CA GLU A 173 -6.70 13.05 -6.86
C GLU A 173 -6.20 14.18 -7.78
N TYR A 174 -5.73 13.85 -9.00
CA TYR A 174 -5.38 14.86 -9.99
C TYR A 174 -6.54 15.83 -10.28
N TRP A 175 -7.77 15.34 -10.40
CA TRP A 175 -8.93 16.20 -10.66
C TRP A 175 -9.38 16.96 -9.42
N THR A 176 -9.35 16.36 -8.23
CA THR A 176 -9.70 17.10 -7.01
C THR A 176 -8.76 18.27 -6.77
N LYS A 177 -7.44 18.07 -6.96
CA LYS A 177 -6.42 19.14 -6.93
C LYS A 177 -6.67 20.20 -8.00
N LYS A 178 -6.91 19.77 -9.24
CA LYS A 178 -7.16 20.68 -10.37
C LYS A 178 -8.40 21.57 -10.16
N HIS A 179 -9.39 21.09 -9.43
CA HIS A 179 -10.60 21.83 -9.11
C HIS A 179 -10.57 22.50 -7.72
N GLY A 180 -9.44 22.48 -7.01
CA GLY A 180 -9.27 23.13 -5.71
C GLY A 180 -10.01 22.46 -4.55
N LEU A 181 -10.51 21.25 -4.73
CA LEU A 181 -11.23 20.49 -3.68
C LEU A 181 -10.27 19.94 -2.62
N ASP A 182 -8.98 19.88 -2.93
CA ASP A 182 -7.92 19.55 -1.99
C ASP A 182 -7.71 20.66 -0.95
N SER A 183 -7.89 21.93 -1.36
CA SER A 183 -7.64 23.15 -0.57
C SER A 183 -8.69 23.47 0.50
N ILE A 184 -9.81 22.73 0.53
CA ILE A 184 -10.86 22.93 1.53
C ILE A 184 -10.32 22.57 2.92
N ASP A 185 -10.49 23.50 3.87
CA ASP A 185 -9.93 23.42 5.22
C ASP A 185 -10.46 22.22 6.00
N LYS A 186 -9.57 21.29 6.33
CA LYS A 186 -9.86 20.03 7.00
C LYS A 186 -10.24 20.19 8.48
N GLU A 187 -10.08 21.37 9.05
CA GLU A 187 -10.47 21.67 10.43
C GLU A 187 -11.91 22.17 10.54
N THR A 188 -12.54 22.53 9.41
CA THR A 188 -13.95 22.91 9.34
C THR A 188 -14.85 21.71 9.15
N HIS A 189 -16.09 21.79 9.64
CA HIS A 189 -17.08 20.74 9.43
C HIS A 189 -17.36 20.49 7.94
N GLU A 190 -17.42 21.54 7.14
CA GLU A 190 -17.59 21.50 5.68
C GLU A 190 -16.43 20.80 4.99
N GLY A 191 -15.20 21.06 5.45
CA GLY A 191 -14.02 20.38 4.91
C GLY A 191 -13.99 18.92 5.28
N ILE A 192 -14.31 18.56 6.53
CA ILE A 192 -14.46 17.16 6.94
C ILE A 192 -15.52 16.47 6.08
N ALA A 193 -16.71 17.09 5.93
CA ALA A 193 -17.80 16.58 5.09
C ALA A 193 -17.33 16.31 3.66
N THR A 194 -16.63 17.30 3.08
CA THR A 194 -16.17 17.22 1.71
C THR A 194 -15.12 16.13 1.54
N LYS A 195 -14.18 15.96 2.48
CA LYS A 195 -13.19 14.88 2.41
C LYS A 195 -13.83 13.50 2.54
N LEU A 196 -14.82 13.34 3.42
CA LEU A 196 -15.55 12.08 3.53
C LEU A 196 -16.27 11.73 2.23
N LEU A 197 -16.97 12.70 1.63
CA LEU A 197 -17.65 12.50 0.34
C LEU A 197 -16.67 12.17 -0.78
N LEU A 198 -15.54 12.89 -0.87
CA LEU A 198 -14.52 12.62 -1.88
C LEU A 198 -13.90 11.23 -1.73
N ASN A 199 -13.62 10.79 -0.50
CA ASN A 199 -13.09 9.45 -0.25
C ASN A 199 -14.10 8.38 -0.64
N LEU A 200 -15.38 8.54 -0.28
CA LEU A 200 -16.45 7.60 -0.66
C LEU A 200 -16.61 7.51 -2.18
N ILE A 201 -16.57 8.65 -2.87
CA ILE A 201 -16.66 8.68 -4.34
C ILE A 201 -15.42 8.03 -4.96
N ALA A 202 -14.21 8.35 -4.48
CA ALA A 202 -12.97 7.78 -5.00
C ALA A 202 -12.98 6.25 -4.90
N GLU A 203 -13.24 5.71 -3.69
CA GLU A 203 -13.31 4.27 -3.43
C GLU A 203 -14.46 3.59 -4.17
N GLY A 204 -15.63 4.20 -4.20
CA GLY A 204 -16.79 3.67 -4.91
C GLY A 204 -16.54 3.53 -6.41
N LEU A 205 -15.97 4.57 -7.04
CA LEU A 205 -15.67 4.55 -8.47
C LEU A 205 -14.53 3.58 -8.80
N ALA A 206 -13.46 3.57 -7.99
CA ALA A 206 -12.34 2.65 -8.19
C ALA A 206 -12.79 1.19 -8.09
N ASN A 207 -13.60 0.85 -7.08
CA ASN A 207 -14.19 -0.48 -6.96
C ASN A 207 -15.14 -0.81 -8.11
N TYR A 208 -16.03 0.11 -8.50
CA TYR A 208 -17.00 -0.14 -9.55
C TYR A 208 -16.35 -0.42 -10.91
N PHE A 209 -15.30 0.33 -11.25
CA PHE A 209 -14.67 0.25 -12.57
C PHE A 209 -13.49 -0.71 -12.65
N CYS A 210 -12.67 -0.77 -11.60
CA CYS A 210 -11.41 -1.51 -11.65
C CYS A 210 -11.52 -2.87 -10.94
N THR A 211 -12.20 -2.95 -9.80
CA THR A 211 -12.30 -4.18 -8.98
C THR A 211 -13.75 -4.52 -8.61
N PRO A 212 -14.66 -4.71 -9.59
CA PRO A 212 -16.08 -4.94 -9.33
C PRO A 212 -16.35 -6.20 -8.49
N GLU A 213 -15.45 -7.19 -8.50
CA GLU A 213 -15.50 -8.37 -7.65
C GLU A 213 -15.46 -8.06 -6.14
N MET A 214 -14.93 -6.88 -5.76
CA MET A 214 -14.92 -6.42 -4.37
C MET A 214 -16.30 -5.94 -3.92
N ILE A 215 -17.14 -5.50 -4.87
CA ILE A 215 -18.53 -5.07 -4.64
C ILE A 215 -19.47 -6.26 -4.77
N TYR A 216 -19.36 -7.01 -5.87
CA TYR A 216 -20.23 -8.13 -6.18
C TYR A 216 -19.62 -9.42 -5.64
N ARG A 217 -19.87 -9.71 -4.36
CA ARG A 217 -19.51 -11.00 -3.77
C ARG A 217 -20.56 -12.06 -4.11
N GLU A 218 -20.10 -13.30 -4.31
CA GLU A 218 -21.01 -14.43 -4.50
C GLU A 218 -22.00 -14.54 -3.32
N PRO A 219 -23.29 -14.80 -3.61
CA PRO A 219 -24.28 -15.10 -2.58
C PRO A 219 -23.79 -16.22 -1.67
N ASN A 220 -23.94 -16.05 -0.35
CA ASN A 220 -23.52 -16.99 0.71
C ASN A 220 -22.00 -17.04 1.03
N SER A 221 -21.19 -16.11 0.54
CA SER A 221 -19.83 -15.92 1.08
C SER A 221 -19.88 -15.25 2.46
N LYS A 222 -18.91 -15.51 3.35
CA LYS A 222 -18.80 -14.80 4.65
C LYS A 222 -18.77 -13.27 4.52
N GLY A 223 -18.31 -12.76 3.38
CA GLY A 223 -18.33 -11.34 3.08
C GLY A 223 -19.71 -10.81 2.71
N TYR A 224 -20.55 -11.62 2.09
CA TYR A 224 -21.93 -11.27 1.72
C TYR A 224 -22.81 -11.05 2.97
N GLU A 225 -22.68 -11.90 3.99
CA GLU A 225 -23.41 -11.73 5.25
C GLU A 225 -23.06 -10.41 5.95
N ARG A 226 -21.76 -10.08 6.03
CA ARG A 226 -21.30 -8.79 6.56
C ARG A 226 -21.82 -7.59 5.76
N ILE A 227 -21.80 -7.65 4.44
CA ILE A 227 -22.34 -6.57 3.59
C ILE A 227 -23.83 -6.40 3.85
N LYS A 228 -24.58 -7.50 3.97
CA LYS A 228 -26.01 -7.47 4.26
C LYS A 228 -26.31 -6.86 5.64
N GLU A 229 -25.53 -7.23 6.66
CA GLU A 229 -25.59 -6.59 7.99
C GLU A 229 -25.35 -5.07 7.88
N TYR A 230 -24.32 -4.64 7.13
CA TYR A 230 -24.06 -3.22 6.88
C TYR A 230 -25.21 -2.53 6.12
N GLU A 231 -25.80 -3.17 5.11
CA GLU A 231 -26.94 -2.63 4.35
C GLU A 231 -28.19 -2.48 5.20
N GLU A 232 -28.45 -3.43 6.10
CA GLU A 232 -29.54 -3.38 7.08
C GLU A 232 -29.36 -2.22 8.06
N GLU A 233 -28.11 -1.93 8.47
CA GLU A 233 -27.77 -0.81 9.35
C GLU A 233 -27.58 0.53 8.62
N LEU A 234 -27.42 0.53 7.29
CA LEU A 234 -27.05 1.70 6.49
C LEU A 234 -27.99 2.90 6.74
N THR A 235 -29.29 2.63 6.86
CA THR A 235 -30.28 3.69 7.13
C THR A 235 -30.04 4.37 8.48
N GLN A 236 -29.62 3.61 9.50
CA GLN A 236 -29.30 4.15 10.82
C GLN A 236 -28.01 4.96 10.77
N TRP A 237 -26.97 4.42 10.11
CA TRP A 237 -25.69 5.12 9.92
C TRP A 237 -25.87 6.43 9.16
N LEU A 238 -26.70 6.44 8.10
CA LEU A 238 -27.02 7.65 7.34
C LEU A 238 -27.75 8.70 8.21
N LYS A 239 -28.65 8.27 9.09
CA LYS A 239 -29.31 9.18 10.05
C LYS A 239 -28.31 9.76 11.05
N GLU A 240 -27.36 8.96 11.53
CA GLU A 240 -26.31 9.42 12.43
C GLU A 240 -25.36 10.40 11.76
N ILE A 241 -24.92 10.11 10.53
CA ILE A 241 -24.13 11.02 9.71
C ILE A 241 -24.90 12.31 9.43
N GLN A 242 -26.18 12.22 9.06
CA GLN A 242 -27.04 13.39 8.84
C GLN A 242 -27.18 14.23 10.12
N LYS A 243 -27.35 13.59 11.28
CA LYS A 243 -27.40 14.27 12.58
C LYS A 243 -26.07 14.96 12.87
N LEU A 244 -24.94 14.28 12.69
CA LEU A 244 -23.60 14.86 12.86
C LEU A 244 -23.41 16.09 11.98
N PHE A 245 -23.81 16.04 10.70
CA PHE A 245 -23.79 17.21 9.83
C PHE A 245 -24.71 18.33 10.33
N THR A 246 -25.94 18.01 10.73
CA THR A 246 -26.91 19.00 11.24
C THR A 246 -26.42 19.68 12.52
N ASP A 247 -25.82 18.91 13.44
CA ASP A 247 -25.23 19.41 14.69
C ASP A 247 -24.00 20.29 14.42
N CYS A 248 -23.27 20.01 13.33
CA CYS A 248 -22.13 20.82 12.88
C CYS A 248 -22.56 22.17 12.28
N PHE A 249 -23.61 22.20 11.47
CA PHE A 249 -24.13 23.42 10.81
C PHE A 249 -24.97 24.31 11.74
N SER A 250 -25.66 23.72 12.73
CA SER A 250 -26.44 24.48 13.70
C SER A 250 -25.59 25.24 14.73
N LYS A 251 -24.32 24.85 14.92
CA LYS A 251 -23.37 25.54 15.81
C LYS A 251 -22.59 26.69 15.15
N SER A 252 -22.61 26.81 13.82
CA SER A 252 -21.97 27.93 13.10
C SER A 252 -22.85 29.18 12.99
N GLU A 253 -24.12 29.11 13.43
CA GLU A 253 -25.08 30.24 13.41
C GLU A 253 -25.28 30.90 14.79
N SER A 254 -24.50 30.52 15.81
CA SER A 254 -24.56 31.06 17.19
C SER A 254 -23.27 31.76 17.58
#